data_AF-F0Z911-F1
#
_entry.id   AF-F0Z911-F1
#
_cell.length_a   1.000
_cell.length_b   1.000
_cell.length_c   1.000
_cell.angle_alpha   90.00
_cell.angle_beta   90.00
_cell.angle_gamma   90.00
#
_symmetry.space_group_name_H-M   'P 1'
#
loop_
_entity.id
_entity.type
_entity.pdbx_description
1 polymer ?
#
loop_
_entity_poly.entity_id
_entity_poly.type
_entity_poly.pdbx_seq_one_letter_code
_entity_poly.pdbx_strand_id
1 'polypeptide(L)'
;MGISFSKKKNNIEEFLALDSKIAGMESKIKSSKDFHNNLLWKFIFYSLIVEFFLLLISYIQSHSFNTLFGKSMCYGYSFLFFIIICSLAILYKFLFESLIEIYENKLERLNIGMEILLGDGNLEADINNIKRIIEMVQIEKQHQEPQQPQQPQQPQQPEPQQPKQQEKQQNSIVNNNINKKINLSESFFLEKIKYDLVSEDNNNKILEALIVIDNSLSKGNFFRGLETQQLDLLINNVVTFAVYYEKVSDKVKDISSLILSKILAEVYFNPNFQIEHKDIVGLYKEQLYIIVARCYMYRYYEVQGAVSVFKKFSSALHNNILWIINEKHDVEFVDMVWCSALDLFEGLESLSFHESYHKLHNDTHYIICKYFYYIIAFTLMLS
;
A
#
# COMPACT_ATOMS: atom_id res chain seq x y z
N MET A 1 -36.64 24.34 -14.08
CA MET A 1 -35.85 24.61 -12.87
C MET A 1 -35.55 23.28 -12.21
N GLY A 2 -34.38 22.71 -12.47
CA GLY A 2 -33.94 21.48 -11.83
C GLY A 2 -33.44 21.79 -10.42
N ILE A 3 -33.98 21.09 -9.43
CA ILE A 3 -33.61 21.22 -8.03
C ILE A 3 -32.21 20.62 -7.87
N SER A 4 -31.20 21.48 -7.77
CA SER A 4 -29.86 21.09 -7.37
C SER A 4 -29.89 20.65 -5.91
N PHE A 5 -29.83 19.34 -5.66
CA PHE A 5 -29.46 18.81 -4.34
C PHE A 5 -28.03 19.24 -4.04
N SER A 6 -27.91 20.34 -3.29
CA SER A 6 -26.69 20.71 -2.59
C SER A 6 -26.27 19.54 -1.71
N LYS A 7 -25.09 18.96 -1.97
CA LYS A 7 -24.43 17.98 -1.11
C LYS A 7 -24.21 18.63 0.26
N LYS A 8 -25.16 18.45 1.19
CA LYS A 8 -24.97 18.79 2.60
C LYS A 8 -23.87 17.86 3.12
N LYS A 9 -22.72 18.42 3.50
CA LYS A 9 -21.63 17.69 4.17
C LYS A 9 -22.22 16.97 5.38
N ASN A 10 -22.13 15.64 5.42
CA ASN A 10 -22.83 14.83 6.41
C ASN A 10 -21.90 14.66 7.63
N ASN A 11 -22.01 15.54 8.63
CA ASN A 11 -21.10 15.58 9.78
C ASN A 11 -21.00 14.24 10.54
N ILE A 12 -22.05 13.41 10.49
CA ILE A 12 -22.09 12.05 11.07
C ILE A 12 -21.13 11.10 10.36
N GLU A 13 -21.02 11.20 9.03
CA GLU A 13 -20.11 10.37 8.25
C GLU A 13 -18.65 10.78 8.49
N GLU A 14 -18.41 12.08 8.64
CA GLU A 14 -17.10 12.63 9.03
C GLU A 14 -16.71 12.18 10.45
N PHE A 15 -17.66 12.13 11.39
CA PHE A 15 -17.45 11.60 12.74
C PHE A 15 -17.13 10.09 12.75
N LEU A 16 -17.92 9.27 12.06
CA LEU A 16 -17.70 7.82 11.98
C LEU A 16 -16.36 7.48 11.30
N ALA A 17 -15.97 8.25 10.29
CA ALA A 17 -14.67 8.10 9.65
C ALA A 17 -13.51 8.43 10.60
N LEU A 18 -13.68 9.43 11.48
CA LEU A 18 -12.66 9.84 12.44
C LEU A 18 -12.54 8.85 13.61
N ASP A 19 -13.66 8.34 14.12
CA ASP A 19 -13.72 7.31 15.16
C ASP A 19 -13.06 6.00 14.68
N SER A 20 -13.40 5.55 13.47
CA SER A 20 -12.74 4.40 12.85
C SER A 20 -11.24 4.61 12.66
N LYS A 21 -10.80 5.84 12.38
CA LYS A 21 -9.38 6.17 12.19
C LYS A 21 -8.61 6.21 13.51
N ILE A 22 -9.25 6.68 14.58
CA ILE A 22 -8.71 6.66 15.96
C ILE A 22 -8.52 5.22 16.41
N ALA A 23 -9.57 4.38 16.33
CA ALA A 23 -9.49 2.96 16.70
C ALA A 23 -8.44 2.22 15.86
N GLY A 24 -8.32 2.56 14.57
CA GLY A 24 -7.28 2.06 13.69
C GLY A 24 -5.86 2.47 14.10
N MET A 25 -5.65 3.69 14.61
CA MET A 25 -4.34 4.12 15.10
C MET A 25 -3.99 3.53 16.46
N GLU A 26 -4.95 3.44 17.39
CA GLU A 26 -4.71 2.83 18.71
C GLU A 26 -4.29 1.37 18.58
N SER A 27 -5.01 0.62 17.75
CA SER A 27 -4.67 -0.78 17.46
C SER A 27 -3.30 -0.92 16.79
N LYS A 28 -2.95 -0.02 15.86
CA LYS A 28 -1.61 0.02 15.24
C LYS A 28 -0.50 0.33 16.24
N ILE A 29 -0.68 1.35 17.09
CA ILE A 29 0.30 1.72 18.13
C ILE A 29 0.53 0.56 19.07
N LYS A 30 -0.55 -0.08 19.54
CA LYS A 30 -0.47 -1.23 20.45
C LYS A 30 0.21 -2.42 19.79
N SER A 31 -0.22 -2.79 18.58
CA SER A 31 0.38 -3.89 17.83
C SER A 31 1.86 -3.66 17.56
N SER A 32 2.23 -2.41 17.22
CA SER A 32 3.61 -2.01 16.98
C SER A 32 4.44 -2.12 18.27
N LYS A 33 3.95 -1.59 19.41
CA LYS A 33 4.59 -1.78 20.74
C LYS A 33 4.83 -3.25 21.07
N ASP A 34 3.80 -4.07 20.94
CA ASP A 34 3.91 -5.50 21.27
C ASP A 34 4.91 -6.20 20.35
N PHE A 35 4.89 -5.88 19.05
CA PHE A 35 5.80 -6.43 18.06
C PHE A 35 7.26 -6.04 18.32
N HIS A 36 7.56 -4.74 18.44
CA HIS A 36 8.93 -4.28 18.58
C HIS A 36 9.53 -4.65 19.93
N ASN A 37 8.73 -4.70 21.00
CA ASN A 37 9.18 -5.23 22.29
C ASN A 37 9.49 -6.73 22.23
N ASN A 38 8.65 -7.51 21.55
CA ASN A 38 8.90 -8.94 21.35
C ASN A 38 10.18 -9.16 20.53
N LEU A 39 10.38 -8.38 19.46
CA LEU A 39 11.57 -8.46 18.63
C LEU A 39 12.84 -8.08 19.42
N LEU A 40 12.79 -7.01 20.21
CA LEU A 40 13.89 -6.61 21.08
C LEU A 40 14.23 -7.71 22.09
N TRP A 41 13.22 -8.34 22.71
CA TRP A 41 13.42 -9.45 23.62
C TRP A 41 14.07 -10.67 22.95
N LYS A 42 13.57 -11.07 21.78
CA LYS A 42 14.18 -12.14 20.98
C LYS A 42 15.63 -11.82 20.63
N PHE A 43 15.90 -10.60 20.18
CA PHE A 43 17.24 -10.13 19.82
C PHE A 43 18.21 -10.21 21.01
N ILE A 44 17.80 -9.72 22.19
CA ILE A 44 18.60 -9.79 23.42
C ILE A 44 18.85 -11.26 23.80
N PHE A 45 17.82 -12.10 23.74
CA PHE A 45 17.93 -13.52 24.08
C PHE A 45 18.92 -14.27 23.18
N TYR A 46 18.81 -14.11 21.86
CA TYR A 46 19.75 -14.73 20.91
C TYR A 46 21.16 -14.17 21.07
N SER A 47 21.30 -12.88 21.33
CA SER A 47 22.61 -12.27 21.55
C SER A 47 23.30 -12.84 22.80
N LEU A 48 22.54 -13.13 23.85
CA LEU A 48 23.07 -13.78 25.06
C LEU A 48 23.55 -15.21 24.79
N ILE A 49 22.82 -15.97 23.96
CA ILE A 49 23.22 -17.31 23.52
C ILE A 49 24.53 -17.24 22.73
N VAL A 50 24.63 -16.32 21.76
CA VAL A 50 25.84 -16.14 20.95
C VAL A 50 27.01 -15.71 21.83
N GLU A 51 26.81 -14.78 22.76
CA GLU A 51 27.84 -14.34 23.71
C GLU A 51 28.34 -15.49 24.59
N PHE A 52 27.45 -16.38 25.04
CA PHE A 52 27.83 -17.58 25.78
C PHE A 52 28.76 -18.48 24.96
N PHE A 53 28.44 -18.74 23.69
CA PHE A 53 29.30 -19.52 22.81
C PHE A 53 30.64 -18.81 22.53
N LEU A 54 30.63 -17.50 22.32
CA LEU A 54 31.85 -16.71 22.12
C LEU A 54 32.74 -16.75 23.36
N LEU A 55 32.19 -16.62 24.56
CA LEU A 55 32.93 -16.76 25.82
C LEU A 55 33.50 -18.16 25.99
N LEU A 56 32.76 -19.20 25.62
CA LEU A 56 33.24 -20.59 25.66
C LEU A 56 34.40 -20.83 24.70
N ILE A 57 34.28 -20.34 23.45
CA ILE A 57 35.34 -20.41 22.44
C ILE A 57 36.58 -19.64 22.93
N SER A 58 36.39 -18.41 23.40
CA SER A 58 37.46 -17.58 23.97
C SER A 58 38.13 -18.26 25.16
N TYR A 59 37.37 -18.93 26.03
CA TYR A 59 37.90 -19.70 27.16
C TYR A 59 38.78 -20.87 26.69
N ILE A 60 38.28 -21.69 25.76
CA ILE A 60 39.04 -22.82 25.20
C ILE A 60 40.31 -22.31 24.51
N GLN A 61 40.20 -21.24 23.73
CA GLN A 61 41.32 -20.67 22.99
C GLN A 61 42.34 -20.02 23.94
N SER A 62 41.90 -19.44 25.06
CA SER A 62 42.81 -18.86 26.08
C SER A 62 43.77 -19.90 26.69
N HIS A 63 43.36 -21.18 26.79
CA HIS A 63 44.24 -22.26 27.28
C HIS A 63 45.37 -22.59 26.31
N SER A 64 45.20 -22.27 25.02
CA SER A 64 46.24 -22.48 24.00
C SER A 64 47.32 -21.39 23.96
N PHE A 65 47.10 -20.25 24.63
CA PHE A 65 48.06 -19.15 24.66
C PHE A 65 48.96 -19.20 25.91
N ASN A 66 50.27 -19.09 25.71
CA ASN A 66 51.26 -19.10 26.79
C ASN A 66 51.47 -17.73 27.45
N THR A 67 50.96 -16.64 26.86
CA THR A 67 51.13 -15.27 27.38
C THR A 67 49.83 -14.72 27.94
N LEU A 68 49.92 -13.99 29.07
CA LEU A 68 48.78 -13.30 29.68
C LEU A 68 48.12 -12.31 28.72
N PHE A 69 48.92 -11.66 27.86
CA PHE A 69 48.42 -10.74 26.84
C PHE A 69 47.51 -11.44 25.81
N GLY A 70 47.93 -12.60 25.27
CA GLY A 70 47.11 -13.37 24.33
C GLY A 70 45.79 -13.83 24.96
N LYS A 71 45.84 -14.25 26.23
CA LYS A 71 44.63 -14.62 27.00
C LYS A 71 43.67 -13.44 27.15
N SER A 72 44.19 -12.26 27.51
CA SER A 72 43.39 -11.05 27.68
C SER A 72 42.72 -10.58 26.39
N MET A 73 43.38 -10.73 25.24
CA MET A 73 42.83 -10.33 23.94
C MET A 73 41.62 -11.18 23.52
N CYS A 74 41.60 -12.48 23.82
CA CYS A 74 40.44 -13.36 23.55
C CYS A 74 39.18 -12.86 24.27
N TYR A 75 39.29 -12.49 25.55
CA TYR A 75 38.16 -11.95 26.31
C TYR A 75 37.80 -10.52 25.88
N GLY A 76 38.78 -9.74 25.41
CA GLY A 76 38.54 -8.40 24.87
C GLY A 76 37.61 -8.40 23.67
N TYR A 77 37.73 -9.37 22.77
CA TYR A 77 36.83 -9.49 21.60
C TYR A 77 35.39 -9.88 21.99
N SER A 78 35.21 -10.80 22.94
CA SER A 78 33.88 -11.13 23.48
C SER A 78 33.23 -9.90 24.12
N PHE A 79 33.99 -9.17 24.95
CA PHE A 79 33.51 -7.94 25.57
C PHE A 79 33.14 -6.85 24.56
N LEU A 80 33.93 -6.69 23.50
CA LEU A 80 33.64 -5.72 22.43
C LEU A 80 32.38 -6.10 21.64
N PHE A 81 32.14 -7.39 21.40
CA PHE A 81 30.90 -7.87 20.78
C PHE A 81 29.69 -7.53 21.65
N PHE A 82 29.77 -7.78 22.96
CA PHE A 82 28.71 -7.40 23.90
C PHE A 82 28.41 -5.88 23.86
N ILE A 83 29.43 -5.03 23.83
CA ILE A 83 29.26 -3.57 23.70
C ILE A 83 28.50 -3.23 22.41
N ILE A 84 28.91 -3.80 21.26
CA ILE A 84 28.27 -3.54 19.96
C ILE A 84 26.78 -3.92 20.00
N ILE A 85 26.47 -5.11 20.51
CA ILE A 85 25.09 -5.58 20.64
C ILE A 85 24.27 -4.65 21.53
N CYS A 86 24.81 -4.26 22.69
CA CYS A 86 24.13 -3.34 23.60
C CYS A 86 23.87 -1.98 22.93
N SER A 87 24.85 -1.42 22.22
CA SER A 87 24.68 -0.18 21.46
C SER A 87 23.59 -0.30 20.40
N LEU A 88 23.55 -1.42 19.67
CA LEU A 88 22.51 -1.68 18.67
C LEU A 88 21.12 -1.81 19.29
N ALA A 89 20.99 -2.51 20.43
CA ALA A 89 19.72 -2.65 21.14
C ALA A 89 19.20 -1.31 21.65
N ILE A 90 20.08 -0.47 22.21
CA ILE A 90 19.73 0.89 22.67
C ILE A 90 19.29 1.75 21.49
N LEU A 91 20.05 1.75 20.39
CA LEU A 91 19.72 2.52 19.20
C LEU A 91 18.37 2.09 18.61
N TYR A 92 18.14 0.78 18.49
CA TYR A 92 16.87 0.24 18.01
C TYR A 92 15.70 0.65 18.92
N LYS A 93 15.87 0.54 20.24
CA LYS A 93 14.84 0.95 21.21
C LYS A 93 14.51 2.43 21.05
N PHE A 94 15.52 3.29 20.93
CA PHE A 94 15.35 4.72 20.73
C PHE A 94 14.57 5.02 19.44
N LEU A 95 14.97 4.41 18.32
CA LEU A 95 14.29 4.60 17.03
C LEU A 95 12.82 4.21 17.09
N PHE A 96 12.52 3.08 17.71
CA PHE A 96 11.17 2.60 17.86
C PHE A 96 10.32 3.49 18.79
N GLU A 97 10.87 3.91 19.93
CA GLU A 97 10.17 4.82 20.86
C GLU A 97 9.84 6.16 20.19
N SER A 98 10.78 6.74 19.43
CA SER A 98 10.53 7.97 18.67
C SER A 98 9.43 7.79 17.61
N LEU A 99 9.38 6.63 16.96
CA LEU A 99 8.38 6.33 15.94
C LEU A 99 6.98 6.16 16.56
N ILE A 100 6.88 5.52 17.71
CA ILE A 100 5.64 5.46 18.51
C ILE A 100 5.19 6.83 18.97
N GLU A 101 6.10 7.68 19.44
CA GLU A 101 5.78 9.03 19.89
C GLU A 101 5.15 9.86 18.77
N ILE A 102 5.62 9.71 17.53
CA ILE A 102 5.01 10.35 16.36
C ILE A 102 3.56 9.86 16.16
N TYR A 103 3.31 8.56 16.31
CA TYR A 103 1.96 8.01 16.19
C TYR A 103 1.04 8.44 17.33
N GLU A 104 1.54 8.49 18.57
CA GLU A 104 0.79 9.01 19.73
C GLU A 104 0.41 10.48 19.53
N ASN A 105 1.33 11.31 19.04
CA ASN A 105 1.04 12.70 18.69
C ASN A 105 -0.01 12.81 17.55
N LYS A 106 0.02 11.91 16.57
CA LYS A 106 -0.96 11.87 15.46
C LYS A 106 -2.34 11.45 15.98
N LEU A 107 -2.38 10.49 16.91
CA LEU A 107 -3.59 10.06 17.60
C LEU A 107 -4.18 11.18 18.46
N GLU A 108 -3.35 11.90 19.21
CA GLU A 108 -3.77 13.06 20.01
C GLU A 108 -4.42 14.14 19.12
N ARG A 109 -3.83 14.45 17.96
CA ARG A 109 -4.44 15.39 17.00
C ARG A 109 -5.78 14.92 16.46
N LEU A 110 -5.94 13.62 16.23
CA LEU A 110 -7.23 13.06 15.80
C LEU A 110 -8.27 13.15 16.92
N ASN A 111 -7.89 12.84 18.16
CA ASN A 111 -8.76 12.97 19.32
C ASN A 111 -9.22 14.43 19.52
N ILE A 112 -8.32 15.41 19.38
CA ILE A 112 -8.67 16.83 19.40
C ILE A 112 -9.66 17.16 18.26
N GLY A 113 -9.42 16.64 17.05
CA GLY A 113 -10.34 16.81 15.92
C GLY A 113 -11.73 16.23 16.18
N MET A 114 -11.80 15.08 16.86
CA MET A 114 -13.05 14.44 17.27
C MET A 114 -13.79 15.26 18.34
N GLU A 115 -13.06 15.80 19.31
CA GLU A 115 -13.60 16.65 20.36
C GLU A 115 -14.18 17.96 19.80
N ILE A 116 -13.52 18.55 18.80
CA ILE A 116 -14.04 19.73 18.08
C ILE A 116 -15.34 19.39 17.33
N LEU A 117 -15.41 18.22 16.68
CA LEU A 117 -16.62 17.76 15.98
C LEU A 117 -17.78 17.48 16.95
N LEU A 118 -17.50 16.95 18.13
CA LEU A 118 -18.48 16.72 19.19
C LEU A 118 -18.96 18.03 19.84
N GLY A 119 -18.07 19.02 19.97
CA GLY A 119 -18.40 20.35 20.48
C GLY A 119 -19.24 21.21 19.53
N ASP A 120 -19.37 20.81 18.26
CA ASP A 120 -20.22 21.47 17.28
C ASP A 120 -21.67 20.98 17.46
N GLY A 121 -22.49 21.77 18.18
CA GLY A 121 -23.80 21.37 18.74
C GLY A 121 -24.87 20.82 17.76
N ASN A 122 -24.59 20.79 16.45
CA ASN A 122 -25.41 20.11 15.46
C ASN A 122 -25.19 18.58 15.44
N LEU A 123 -23.97 18.10 15.72
CA LEU A 123 -23.65 16.66 15.66
C LEU A 123 -24.22 15.90 16.86
N GLU A 124 -24.17 16.49 18.05
CA GLU A 124 -24.76 15.90 19.26
C GLU A 124 -26.29 15.81 19.15
N ALA A 125 -26.93 16.79 18.53
CA ALA A 125 -28.36 16.76 18.23
C ALA A 125 -28.72 15.66 17.20
N ASP A 126 -27.89 15.50 16.16
CA ASP A 126 -28.08 14.47 15.13
C ASP A 126 -27.86 13.04 15.67
N ILE A 127 -26.84 12.83 16.52
CA ILE A 127 -26.59 11.55 17.20
C ILE A 127 -27.76 11.19 18.12
N ASN A 128 -28.27 12.16 18.90
CA ASN A 128 -29.42 11.95 19.77
C ASN A 128 -30.72 11.68 18.99
N ASN A 129 -30.91 12.32 17.84
CA ASN A 129 -32.04 12.05 16.95
C ASN A 129 -31.95 10.65 16.34
N ILE A 130 -30.77 10.21 15.86
CA ILE A 130 -30.57 8.85 15.34
C ILE A 130 -30.84 7.81 16.43
N LYS A 131 -30.38 8.05 17.67
CA LYS A 131 -30.63 7.15 18.80
C LYS A 131 -32.14 6.99 19.09
N ARG A 132 -32.90 8.09 19.05
CA ARG A 132 -34.38 8.05 19.16
C ARG A 132 -35.04 7.31 18.01
N ILE A 133 -34.57 7.48 16.77
CA ILE A 133 -35.11 6.78 15.60
C ILE A 133 -34.84 5.27 15.71
N ILE A 134 -33.65 4.85 16.14
CA ILE A 134 -33.31 3.44 16.34
C ILE A 134 -34.18 2.82 17.44
N GLU A 135 -34.40 3.53 18.56
CA GLU A 135 -35.31 3.09 19.62
C GLU A 135 -36.76 2.94 19.10
N MET A 136 -37.27 3.88 18.30
CA MET A 136 -38.59 3.75 17.68
C MET A 136 -38.70 2.57 16.71
N VAL A 137 -37.68 2.35 15.86
CA VAL A 137 -37.66 1.25 14.89
C VAL A 137 -37.54 -0.12 15.57
N GLN A 138 -36.83 -0.22 16.71
CA GLN A 138 -36.81 -1.44 17.52
C GLN A 138 -38.17 -1.75 18.15
N ILE A 139 -38.93 -0.73 18.56
CA ILE A 139 -40.29 -0.88 19.09
C ILE A 139 -41.27 -1.31 17.99
N GLU A 140 -41.14 -0.77 16.77
CA GLU A 140 -41.97 -1.17 15.62
C GLU A 140 -41.64 -2.58 15.11
N LYS A 141 -40.37 -3.00 15.12
CA LYS A 141 -39.97 -4.37 14.74
C LYS A 141 -40.45 -5.45 15.71
N GLN A 142 -40.78 -5.10 16.96
CA GLN A 142 -41.45 -6.03 17.87
C GLN A 142 -42.96 -6.18 17.59
N HIS A 143 -43.56 -5.35 16.73
CA HIS A 143 -45.01 -5.33 16.48
C HIS A 143 -45.44 -5.85 15.09
N GLN A 144 -44.53 -6.26 14.19
CA GLN A 144 -44.91 -6.76 12.86
C GLN A 144 -44.13 -8.01 12.41
N GLU A 145 -44.85 -9.14 12.39
CA GLU A 145 -44.60 -10.32 11.56
C GLU A 145 -45.83 -10.55 10.62
N PRO A 146 -45.70 -11.26 9.48
CA PRO A 146 -45.98 -10.65 8.16
C PRO A 146 -47.23 -11.17 7.43
N GLN A 147 -47.94 -10.29 6.71
CA GLN A 147 -48.95 -10.65 5.70
C GLN A 147 -48.31 -10.85 4.31
N GLN A 148 -48.66 -11.97 3.65
CA GLN A 148 -48.31 -12.31 2.26
C GLN A 148 -48.99 -11.41 1.22
N PRO A 149 -48.37 -11.13 0.06
CA PRO A 149 -49.06 -10.52 -1.09
C PRO A 149 -49.57 -11.59 -2.08
N GLN A 150 -50.87 -11.55 -2.40
CA GLN A 150 -51.46 -12.24 -3.55
C GLN A 150 -51.56 -11.30 -4.76
N GLN A 151 -50.94 -11.71 -5.87
CA GLN A 151 -51.27 -11.29 -7.24
C GLN A 151 -52.59 -11.95 -7.69
N PRO A 152 -53.36 -11.39 -8.66
CA PRO A 152 -53.11 -11.77 -10.06
C PRO A 152 -53.54 -10.78 -11.20
N GLN A 153 -52.87 -11.00 -12.34
CA GLN A 153 -53.34 -11.04 -13.75
C GLN A 153 -53.72 -9.77 -14.56
N GLN A 154 -52.94 -9.61 -15.65
CA GLN A 154 -53.32 -9.03 -16.96
C GLN A 154 -54.48 -9.81 -17.64
N PRO A 155 -55.18 -9.23 -18.64
CA PRO A 155 -54.83 -9.51 -20.05
C PRO A 155 -55.06 -8.40 -21.10
N GLN A 156 -54.20 -8.45 -22.13
CA GLN A 156 -54.42 -8.30 -23.58
C GLN A 156 -54.65 -6.93 -24.27
N GLN A 157 -53.68 -6.65 -25.16
CA GLN A 157 -53.65 -5.96 -26.47
C GLN A 157 -54.90 -6.15 -27.36
N PRO A 158 -55.16 -5.31 -28.42
CA PRO A 158 -54.23 -5.12 -29.56
C PRO A 158 -54.09 -3.71 -30.19
N GLU A 159 -52.97 -3.60 -30.92
CA GLU A 159 -52.43 -2.68 -31.96
C GLU A 159 -53.41 -2.05 -32.98
N PRO A 160 -52.93 -1.25 -33.99
CA PRO A 160 -51.71 -0.43 -34.13
C PRO A 160 -52.00 0.95 -34.78
N GLN A 161 -51.03 1.88 -34.80
CA GLN A 161 -50.79 2.75 -35.97
C GLN A 161 -49.47 3.55 -35.89
N GLN A 162 -48.66 3.36 -36.93
CA GLN A 162 -47.53 4.20 -37.40
C GLN A 162 -48.00 5.66 -37.68
N PRO A 163 -47.11 6.69 -37.79
CA PRO A 163 -46.06 6.70 -38.83
C PRO A 163 -44.76 7.53 -38.61
N LYS A 164 -43.72 7.11 -39.36
CA LYS A 164 -42.74 7.86 -40.20
C LYS A 164 -41.80 8.99 -39.68
N GLN A 165 -40.64 9.00 -40.37
CA GLN A 165 -39.69 10.08 -40.74
C GLN A 165 -38.44 10.32 -39.85
N GLN A 166 -37.21 10.04 -40.37
CA GLN A 166 -36.22 10.93 -41.07
C GLN A 166 -35.48 11.85 -40.07
N GLU A 167 -34.19 12.21 -40.09
CA GLU A 167 -32.99 12.15 -40.96
C GLU A 167 -31.78 12.48 -40.02
N LYS A 168 -30.59 11.86 -40.12
CA LYS A 168 -29.38 12.25 -40.88
C LYS A 168 -28.66 13.56 -40.48
N GLN A 169 -27.32 13.45 -40.44
CA GLN A 169 -26.22 14.45 -40.44
C GLN A 169 -25.61 14.82 -39.07
N GLN A 170 -24.29 14.80 -38.79
CA GLN A 170 -22.99 14.97 -39.49
C GLN A 170 -22.30 16.26 -39.01
N ASN A 171 -21.23 16.05 -38.23
CA ASN A 171 -19.98 16.81 -38.03
C ASN A 171 -19.90 18.31 -37.68
N SER A 172 -18.79 18.56 -36.96
CA SER A 172 -17.99 19.78 -36.75
C SER A 172 -18.40 20.61 -35.52
N ILE A 173 -17.46 21.06 -34.67
CA ILE A 173 -16.45 22.07 -35.01
C ILE A 173 -15.12 21.87 -34.24
N VAL A 174 -14.07 22.21 -34.98
CA VAL A 174 -12.66 22.41 -34.64
C VAL A 174 -12.47 23.59 -33.67
N ASN A 175 -11.76 23.41 -32.56
CA ASN A 175 -10.67 24.30 -32.10
C ASN A 175 -10.13 23.88 -30.72
N ASN A 176 -8.87 23.43 -30.70
CA ASN A 176 -7.86 23.60 -29.64
C ASN A 176 -6.70 22.65 -29.95
N ASN A 177 -5.94 22.99 -31.01
CA ASN A 177 -5.04 22.08 -31.72
C ASN A 177 -3.57 22.13 -31.26
N ILE A 178 -3.30 22.46 -30.00
CA ILE A 178 -1.92 22.43 -29.47
C ILE A 178 -1.76 21.46 -28.27
N ASN A 179 -2.80 21.25 -27.45
CA ASN A 179 -2.79 20.20 -26.41
C ASN A 179 -3.41 18.85 -26.84
N LYS A 180 -4.15 18.83 -27.96
CA LYS A 180 -4.94 17.65 -28.37
C LYS A 180 -4.13 16.53 -29.04
N LYS A 181 -2.89 16.82 -29.48
CA LYS A 181 -2.02 15.85 -30.14
C LYS A 181 -1.31 14.90 -29.15
N ILE A 182 -1.26 15.26 -27.87
CA ILE A 182 -0.70 14.45 -26.79
C ILE A 182 -1.78 13.46 -26.28
N ASN A 183 -3.02 13.94 -26.04
CA ASN A 183 -4.10 13.10 -25.51
C ASN A 183 -4.60 11.99 -26.47
N LEU A 184 -4.60 12.22 -27.79
CA LEU A 184 -5.16 11.24 -28.76
C LEU A 184 -4.27 10.01 -28.95
N SER A 185 -2.96 10.16 -28.77
CA SER A 185 -1.98 9.07 -28.83
C SER A 185 -2.16 8.17 -27.61
N GLU A 186 -2.19 8.76 -26.42
CA GLU A 186 -2.23 8.06 -25.14
C GLU A 186 -3.57 7.38 -24.87
N SER A 187 -4.71 8.01 -25.23
CA SER A 187 -6.03 7.37 -25.16
C SER A 187 -6.14 6.19 -26.11
N PHE A 188 -5.56 6.29 -27.32
CA PHE A 188 -5.51 5.20 -28.29
C PHE A 188 -4.63 4.03 -27.81
N PHE A 189 -3.52 4.30 -27.10
CA PHE A 189 -2.70 3.26 -26.49
C PHE A 189 -3.41 2.54 -25.34
N LEU A 190 -4.11 3.27 -24.47
CA LEU A 190 -4.88 2.69 -23.37
C LEU A 190 -6.07 1.86 -23.86
N GLU A 191 -6.74 2.33 -24.90
CA GLU A 191 -7.83 1.61 -25.56
C GLU A 191 -7.31 0.38 -26.31
N LYS A 192 -6.15 0.47 -26.97
CA LYS A 192 -5.49 -0.68 -27.59
C LYS A 192 -5.07 -1.75 -26.57
N ILE A 193 -4.57 -1.35 -25.40
CA ILE A 193 -4.30 -2.27 -24.28
C ILE A 193 -5.60 -2.95 -23.82
N LYS A 194 -6.70 -2.19 -23.70
CA LYS A 194 -8.03 -2.74 -23.35
C LYS A 194 -8.55 -3.74 -24.39
N TYR A 195 -8.33 -3.52 -25.68
CA TYR A 195 -8.75 -4.45 -26.74
C TYR A 195 -7.83 -5.68 -26.85
N ASP A 196 -6.51 -5.51 -26.71
CA ASP A 196 -5.55 -6.61 -26.73
C ASP A 196 -5.68 -7.51 -25.47
N LEU A 197 -6.19 -6.97 -24.34
CA LEU A 197 -6.60 -7.71 -23.13
C LEU A 197 -7.73 -8.72 -23.37
N VAL A 198 -8.60 -8.48 -24.35
CA VAL A 198 -9.73 -9.36 -24.68
C VAL A 198 -9.29 -10.51 -25.59
N SER A 199 -8.15 -10.39 -26.29
CA SER A 199 -7.57 -11.49 -27.08
C SER A 199 -6.52 -12.22 -26.24
N GLU A 200 -6.84 -13.40 -25.73
CA GLU A 200 -6.06 -14.16 -24.73
C GLU A 200 -4.59 -14.53 -25.10
N ASP A 201 -4.03 -14.10 -26.23
CA ASP A 201 -2.79 -14.70 -26.76
C ASP A 201 -1.77 -13.75 -27.45
N ASN A 202 -1.65 -12.48 -27.01
CA ASN A 202 -0.76 -11.50 -27.66
C ASN A 202 0.32 -10.87 -26.74
N ASN A 203 1.06 -11.71 -26.01
CA ASN A 203 2.16 -11.28 -25.12
C ASN A 203 3.14 -10.27 -25.76
N ASN A 204 3.47 -10.44 -27.05
CA ASN A 204 4.39 -9.53 -27.76
C ASN A 204 3.83 -8.12 -27.93
N LYS A 205 2.53 -7.99 -28.27
CA LYS A 205 1.88 -6.68 -28.41
C LYS A 205 1.72 -5.98 -27.07
N ILE A 206 1.37 -6.74 -26.03
CA ILE A 206 1.28 -6.24 -24.66
C ILE A 206 2.65 -5.71 -24.21
N LEU A 207 3.71 -6.47 -24.46
CA LEU A 207 5.08 -6.07 -24.13
C LEU A 207 5.50 -4.79 -24.87
N GLU A 208 5.24 -4.68 -26.17
CA GLU A 208 5.53 -3.47 -26.95
C GLU A 208 4.80 -2.25 -26.38
N ALA A 209 3.51 -2.38 -26.05
CA ALA A 209 2.74 -1.29 -25.46
C ALA A 209 3.29 -0.86 -24.09
N LEU A 210 3.66 -1.82 -23.24
CA LEU A 210 4.25 -1.54 -21.92
C LEU A 210 5.63 -0.89 -22.05
N ILE A 211 6.47 -1.29 -23.01
CA ILE A 211 7.75 -0.64 -23.28
C ILE A 211 7.56 0.83 -23.66
N VAL A 212 6.56 1.13 -24.49
CA VAL A 212 6.24 2.53 -24.87
C VAL A 212 5.81 3.34 -23.64
N ILE A 213 4.98 2.77 -22.77
CA ILE A 213 4.58 3.40 -21.51
C ILE A 213 5.82 3.64 -20.64
N ASP A 214 6.64 2.63 -20.39
CA ASP A 214 7.83 2.75 -19.52
C ASP A 214 8.83 3.82 -20.00
N ASN A 215 9.04 3.88 -21.31
CA ASN A 215 9.85 4.92 -21.95
C ASN A 215 9.23 6.32 -21.80
N SER A 216 7.90 6.42 -21.77
CA SER A 216 7.20 7.68 -21.58
C SER A 216 7.24 8.13 -20.12
N LEU A 217 7.13 7.20 -19.17
CA LEU A 217 7.32 7.48 -17.74
C LEU A 217 8.71 8.03 -17.46
N SER A 218 9.72 7.44 -18.08
CA SER A 218 11.12 7.83 -17.88
C SER A 218 11.44 9.24 -18.39
N LYS A 219 10.56 9.85 -19.20
CA LYS A 219 10.70 11.23 -19.68
C LYS A 219 10.11 12.28 -18.72
N GLY A 220 9.45 11.86 -17.65
CA GLY A 220 8.97 12.71 -16.55
C GLY A 220 7.96 13.76 -17.00
N ASN A 221 6.66 13.42 -17.00
CA ASN A 221 5.47 14.28 -17.14
C ASN A 221 4.24 13.50 -17.62
N PHE A 222 4.39 12.21 -17.95
CA PHE A 222 3.35 11.38 -18.54
C PHE A 222 2.05 11.39 -17.73
N PHE A 223 2.12 11.21 -16.41
CA PHE A 223 0.90 11.16 -15.59
C PHE A 223 0.22 12.51 -15.37
N ARG A 224 0.93 13.62 -15.52
CA ARG A 224 0.34 14.96 -15.35
C ARG A 224 -0.63 15.32 -16.47
N GLY A 225 -0.47 14.68 -17.64
CA GLY A 225 -1.34 14.86 -18.79
C GLY A 225 -2.57 13.96 -18.80
N LEU A 226 -2.60 12.91 -17.98
CA LEU A 226 -3.70 11.95 -17.95
C LEU A 226 -4.88 12.47 -17.14
N GLU A 227 -6.09 12.26 -17.64
CA GLU A 227 -7.30 12.41 -16.86
C GLU A 227 -7.42 11.27 -15.83
N THR A 228 -8.08 11.55 -14.70
CA THR A 228 -8.31 10.61 -13.59
C THR A 228 -8.80 9.22 -14.05
N GLN A 229 -9.72 9.18 -15.03
CA GLN A 229 -10.25 7.93 -15.59
C GLN A 229 -9.22 7.15 -16.44
N GLN A 230 -8.34 7.88 -17.15
CA GLN A 230 -7.28 7.28 -17.96
C GLN A 230 -6.17 6.71 -17.08
N LEU A 231 -5.85 7.39 -15.98
CA LEU A 231 -4.92 6.90 -14.98
C LEU A 231 -5.44 5.63 -14.31
N ASP A 232 -6.72 5.61 -13.90
CA ASP A 232 -7.33 4.42 -13.31
C ASP A 232 -7.30 3.23 -14.29
N LEU A 233 -7.70 3.45 -15.55
CA LEU A 233 -7.65 2.42 -16.59
C LEU A 233 -6.23 1.90 -16.82
N LEU A 234 -5.24 2.79 -16.85
CA LEU A 234 -3.83 2.41 -16.97
C LEU A 234 -3.39 1.53 -15.81
N ILE A 235 -3.62 1.98 -14.57
CA ILE A 235 -3.18 1.27 -13.38
C ILE A 235 -3.88 -0.09 -13.31
N ASN A 236 -5.19 -0.15 -13.55
CA ASN A 236 -5.94 -1.39 -13.53
C ASN A 236 -5.36 -2.43 -14.51
N ASN A 237 -5.06 -2.00 -15.74
CA ASN A 237 -4.48 -2.88 -16.75
C ASN A 237 -3.08 -3.36 -16.35
N VAL A 238 -2.23 -2.44 -15.86
CA VAL A 238 -0.86 -2.78 -15.43
C VAL A 238 -0.87 -3.70 -14.22
N VAL A 239 -1.74 -3.46 -13.23
CA VAL A 239 -1.94 -4.32 -12.06
C VAL A 239 -2.42 -5.70 -12.49
N THR A 240 -3.37 -5.77 -13.42
CA THR A 240 -3.87 -7.03 -13.97
C THR A 240 -2.72 -7.87 -14.54
N PHE A 241 -1.83 -7.26 -15.34
CA PHE A 241 -0.67 -7.96 -15.87
C PHE A 241 0.40 -8.30 -14.84
N ALA A 242 0.65 -7.41 -13.88
CA ALA A 242 1.67 -7.61 -12.86
C ALA A 242 1.27 -8.69 -11.83
N VAL A 243 -0.02 -8.76 -11.48
CA VAL A 243 -0.51 -9.47 -10.29
C VAL A 243 -1.52 -10.55 -10.64
N TYR A 244 -2.62 -10.19 -11.33
CA TYR A 244 -3.80 -11.06 -11.41
C TYR A 244 -3.80 -12.02 -12.60
N TYR A 245 -3.03 -11.75 -13.65
CA TYR A 245 -3.06 -12.55 -14.87
C TYR A 245 -1.94 -13.59 -14.89
N GLU A 246 -2.34 -14.86 -14.76
CA GLU A 246 -1.40 -15.98 -14.67
C GLU A 246 -0.66 -16.23 -16.00
N LYS A 247 -1.37 -16.12 -17.13
CA LYS A 247 -0.90 -16.52 -18.48
C LYS A 247 0.06 -15.54 -19.17
N VAL A 248 0.41 -14.41 -18.56
CA VAL A 248 1.38 -13.47 -19.15
C VAL A 248 2.82 -13.94 -18.95
N SER A 249 3.64 -13.68 -19.97
CA SER A 249 5.08 -13.97 -19.92
C SER A 249 5.78 -13.22 -18.79
N ASP A 250 6.86 -13.79 -18.27
CA ASP A 250 7.68 -13.16 -17.22
C ASP A 250 8.18 -11.77 -17.59
N LYS A 251 8.45 -11.52 -18.88
CA LYS A 251 8.86 -10.19 -19.37
C LYS A 251 7.74 -9.15 -19.23
N VAL A 252 6.51 -9.54 -19.53
CA VAL A 252 5.33 -8.69 -19.36
C VAL A 252 5.11 -8.42 -17.87
N LYS A 253 5.19 -9.45 -17.02
CA LYS A 253 5.10 -9.27 -15.56
C LYS A 253 6.18 -8.31 -15.03
N ASP A 254 7.44 -8.49 -15.42
CA ASP A 254 8.56 -7.67 -14.94
C ASP A 254 8.40 -6.19 -15.33
N ILE A 255 8.03 -5.91 -16.59
CA ILE A 255 7.84 -4.53 -17.03
C ILE A 255 6.56 -3.90 -16.45
N SER A 256 5.49 -4.67 -16.27
CA SER A 256 4.28 -4.21 -15.58
C SER A 256 4.57 -3.88 -14.11
N SER A 257 5.32 -4.73 -13.41
CA SER A 257 5.76 -4.45 -12.04
C SER A 257 6.63 -3.19 -11.97
N LEU A 258 7.52 -2.99 -12.94
CA LEU A 258 8.34 -1.78 -13.05
C LEU A 258 7.48 -0.52 -13.26
N ILE A 259 6.56 -0.54 -14.21
CA ILE A 259 5.66 0.59 -14.51
C ILE A 259 4.83 0.93 -13.27
N LEU A 260 4.24 -0.08 -12.61
CA LEU A 260 3.46 0.13 -11.39
C LEU A 260 4.31 0.72 -10.26
N SER A 261 5.55 0.26 -10.10
CA SER A 261 6.47 0.83 -9.11
C SER A 261 6.84 2.28 -9.41
N LYS A 262 6.98 2.65 -10.69
CA LYS A 262 7.23 4.04 -11.12
C LYS A 262 6.01 4.92 -10.87
N ILE A 263 4.79 4.43 -11.12
CA ILE A 263 3.54 5.13 -10.79
C ILE A 263 3.49 5.42 -9.29
N LEU A 264 3.69 4.39 -8.47
CA LEU A 264 3.67 4.52 -7.00
C LEU A 264 4.73 5.51 -6.51
N ALA A 265 5.96 5.41 -7.03
CA ALA A 265 7.04 6.34 -6.71
C ALA A 265 6.72 7.77 -7.11
N GLU A 266 6.22 8.01 -8.32
CA GLU A 266 5.95 9.36 -8.79
C GLU A 266 4.82 10.03 -8.00
N VAL A 267 3.77 9.30 -7.64
CA VAL A 267 2.67 9.84 -6.82
C VAL A 267 3.13 10.10 -5.38
N TYR A 268 4.00 9.23 -4.85
CA TYR A 268 4.49 9.31 -3.49
C TYR A 268 5.56 10.40 -3.30
N PHE A 269 6.45 10.58 -4.27
CA PHE A 269 7.52 11.58 -4.26
C PHE A 269 7.14 12.90 -4.95
N ASN A 270 5.92 13.08 -5.46
CA ASN A 270 5.56 14.35 -6.09
C ASN A 270 4.46 15.06 -5.29
N PRO A 271 4.81 16.07 -4.47
CA PRO A 271 3.80 16.78 -3.68
C PRO A 271 2.75 17.47 -4.57
N ASN A 272 3.14 17.85 -5.80
CA ASN A 272 2.31 18.55 -6.78
C ASN A 272 1.35 17.65 -7.59
N PHE A 273 1.17 16.39 -7.19
CA PHE A 273 0.19 15.50 -7.81
C PHE A 273 -1.25 15.85 -7.39
N GLN A 274 -2.19 15.74 -8.32
CA GLN A 274 -3.63 15.97 -8.06
C GLN A 274 -4.16 15.00 -6.98
N ILE A 275 -5.03 15.49 -6.09
CA ILE A 275 -5.56 14.70 -4.96
C ILE A 275 -6.29 13.45 -5.47
N GLU A 276 -7.11 13.58 -6.51
CA GLU A 276 -7.86 12.48 -7.12
C GLU A 276 -6.94 11.36 -7.62
N HIS A 277 -5.79 11.70 -8.18
CA HIS A 277 -4.78 10.73 -8.60
C HIS A 277 -4.11 10.04 -7.41
N LYS A 278 -3.88 10.77 -6.30
CA LYS A 278 -3.36 10.19 -5.04
C LYS A 278 -4.33 9.18 -4.46
N ASP A 279 -5.63 9.45 -4.51
CA ASP A 279 -6.67 8.56 -4.00
C ASP A 279 -6.72 7.25 -4.80
N ILE A 280 -6.73 7.32 -6.14
CA ILE A 280 -6.74 6.13 -7.01
C ILE A 280 -5.50 5.27 -6.78
N VAL A 281 -4.31 5.89 -6.80
CA VAL A 281 -3.07 5.16 -6.59
C VAL A 281 -3.00 4.59 -5.17
N GLY A 282 -3.60 5.30 -4.20
CA GLY A 282 -3.78 4.84 -2.82
C GLY A 282 -4.60 3.55 -2.70
N LEU A 283 -5.64 3.38 -3.50
CA LEU A 283 -6.44 2.15 -3.54
C LEU A 283 -5.61 0.96 -4.05
N TYR A 284 -4.88 1.12 -5.15
CA TYR A 284 -4.03 0.03 -5.68
C TYR A 284 -2.85 -0.29 -4.77
N LYS A 285 -2.28 0.72 -4.10
CA LYS A 285 -1.28 0.57 -3.05
C LYS A 285 -1.79 -0.35 -1.94
N GLU A 286 -3.00 -0.08 -1.43
CA GLU A 286 -3.63 -0.87 -0.38
C GLU A 286 -3.94 -2.30 -0.83
N GLN A 287 -4.40 -2.48 -2.07
CA GLN A 287 -4.61 -3.82 -2.63
C GLN A 287 -3.32 -4.66 -2.66
N LEU A 288 -2.22 -4.10 -3.17
CA LEU A 288 -0.91 -4.79 -3.19
C LEU A 288 -0.46 -5.17 -1.78
N TYR A 289 -0.64 -4.26 -0.81
CA TYR A 289 -0.32 -4.52 0.58
C TYR A 289 -1.16 -5.68 1.14
N ILE A 290 -2.47 -5.70 0.91
CA ILE A 290 -3.35 -6.76 1.39
C ILE A 290 -2.93 -8.12 0.81
N ILE A 291 -2.50 -8.18 -0.46
CA ILE A 291 -2.03 -9.41 -1.10
C ILE A 291 -0.79 -9.96 -0.38
N VAL A 292 0.19 -9.10 -0.07
CA VAL A 292 1.42 -9.51 0.62
C VAL A 292 1.14 -9.86 2.08
N ALA A 293 0.43 -9.00 2.81
CA ALA A 293 0.12 -9.17 4.23
C ALA A 293 -0.81 -10.36 4.52
N ARG A 294 -1.69 -10.73 3.58
CA ARG A 294 -2.60 -11.88 3.70
C ARG A 294 -2.28 -12.94 2.65
N CYS A 295 -1.00 -13.20 2.40
CA CYS A 295 -0.54 -14.09 1.33
C CYS A 295 -1.22 -15.47 1.27
N TYR A 296 -1.63 -16.03 2.40
CA TYR A 296 -2.35 -17.31 2.48
C TYR A 296 -3.77 -17.30 1.87
N MET A 297 -4.35 -16.12 1.65
CA MET A 297 -5.66 -15.94 1.00
C MET A 297 -5.56 -15.79 -0.52
N TYR A 298 -4.35 -15.66 -1.06
CA TYR A 298 -4.11 -15.36 -2.47
C TYR A 298 -3.30 -16.46 -3.15
N ARG A 299 -3.38 -16.53 -4.48
CA ARG A 299 -2.62 -17.48 -5.26
C ARG A 299 -1.15 -17.08 -5.29
N TYR A 300 -0.28 -18.08 -5.39
CA TYR A 300 1.18 -17.87 -5.39
C TYR A 300 1.65 -16.83 -6.42
N TYR A 301 1.10 -16.83 -7.64
CA TYR A 301 1.49 -15.88 -8.68
C TYR A 301 1.06 -14.44 -8.37
N GLU A 302 -0.03 -14.25 -7.62
CA GLU A 302 -0.51 -12.92 -7.19
C GLU A 302 0.43 -12.34 -6.14
N VAL A 303 0.82 -13.16 -5.16
CA VAL A 303 1.81 -12.81 -4.14
C VAL A 303 3.15 -12.48 -4.79
N GLN A 304 3.59 -13.30 -5.74
CA GLN A 304 4.83 -13.05 -6.48
C GLN A 304 4.78 -11.75 -7.28
N GLY A 305 3.65 -11.46 -7.93
CA GLY A 305 3.42 -10.21 -8.65
C GLY A 305 3.51 -8.98 -7.75
N ALA A 306 2.85 -9.03 -6.59
CA ALA A 306 2.86 -7.94 -5.62
C ALA A 306 4.26 -7.71 -5.03
N VAL A 307 4.99 -8.78 -4.67
CA VAL A 307 6.38 -8.69 -4.20
C VAL A 307 7.30 -8.12 -5.27
N SER A 308 7.12 -8.50 -6.54
CA SER A 308 7.89 -7.94 -7.66
C SER A 308 7.71 -6.42 -7.77
N VAL A 309 6.48 -5.91 -7.63
CA VAL A 309 6.20 -4.46 -7.62
C VAL A 309 6.92 -3.78 -6.46
N PHE A 310 6.81 -4.33 -5.24
CA PHE A 310 7.48 -3.78 -4.06
C PHE A 310 9.01 -3.84 -4.14
N LYS A 311 9.57 -4.87 -4.78
CA LYS A 311 11.02 -4.99 -5.05
C LYS A 311 11.53 -3.89 -5.99
N LYS A 312 10.77 -3.58 -7.04
CA LYS A 312 11.13 -2.49 -7.96
C LYS A 312 10.97 -1.13 -7.26
N PHE A 313 9.92 -0.97 -6.45
CA PHE A 313 9.68 0.23 -5.64
C PHE A 313 10.79 0.47 -4.60
N SER A 314 11.24 -0.57 -3.88
CA SER A 314 12.35 -0.46 -2.92
C SER A 314 13.68 -0.06 -3.57
N SER A 315 13.89 -0.44 -4.83
CA SER A 315 15.03 0.02 -5.61
C SER A 315 14.90 1.50 -6.00
N ALA A 316 13.69 1.97 -6.33
CA ALA A 316 13.43 3.39 -6.58
C ALA A 316 13.62 4.24 -5.33
N LEU A 317 13.19 3.76 -4.16
CA LEU A 317 13.44 4.40 -2.86
C LEU A 317 14.93 4.59 -2.60
N HIS A 318 15.72 3.52 -2.77
CA HIS A 318 17.16 3.54 -2.56
C HIS A 318 17.86 4.61 -3.42
N ASN A 319 17.43 4.74 -4.69
CA ASN A 319 18.03 5.71 -5.62
C ASN A 319 17.64 7.17 -5.31
N ASN A 320 16.55 7.41 -4.60
CA ASN A 320 16.03 8.75 -4.30
C ASN A 320 16.19 9.15 -2.82
N ILE A 321 16.99 8.40 -2.06
CA ILE A 321 17.08 8.53 -0.60
C ILE A 321 17.40 9.95 -0.11
N LEU A 322 18.35 10.64 -0.77
CA LEU A 322 18.75 12.00 -0.43
C LEU A 322 17.61 13.01 -0.60
N TRP A 323 16.80 12.83 -1.64
CA TRP A 323 15.68 13.69 -1.94
C TRP A 323 14.55 13.51 -0.91
N ILE A 324 14.26 12.26 -0.53
CA ILE A 324 13.21 11.92 0.46
C ILE A 324 13.54 12.50 1.84
N ILE A 325 14.80 12.39 2.27
CA ILE A 325 15.27 12.93 3.56
C ILE A 325 15.09 14.44 3.60
N ASN A 326 15.46 15.15 2.54
CA ASN A 326 15.42 16.61 2.48
C ASN A 326 13.98 17.17 2.48
N GLU A 327 13.05 16.48 1.81
CA GLU A 327 11.68 16.95 1.62
C GLU A 327 10.70 16.45 2.70
N LYS A 328 11.18 15.72 3.73
CA LYS A 328 10.39 15.22 4.87
C LYS A 328 9.09 14.48 4.46
N HIS A 329 9.18 13.64 3.42
CA HIS A 329 8.02 12.91 2.92
C HIS A 329 7.48 11.89 3.95
N ASP A 330 6.16 11.71 3.93
CA ASP A 330 5.43 10.80 4.81
C ASP A 330 5.85 9.34 4.62
N VAL A 331 6.61 8.77 5.56
CA VAL A 331 7.16 7.41 5.51
C VAL A 331 6.13 6.28 5.65
N GLU A 332 4.83 6.58 5.77
CA GLU A 332 3.77 5.57 6.00
C GLU A 332 3.73 4.47 4.93
N PHE A 333 3.93 4.80 3.64
CA PHE A 333 3.95 3.79 2.59
C PHE A 333 5.21 2.92 2.63
N VAL A 334 6.33 3.54 2.95
CA VAL A 334 7.65 2.92 3.06
C VAL A 334 7.57 1.87 4.20
N ASP A 335 7.01 2.26 5.34
CA ASP A 335 6.78 1.36 6.49
C ASP A 335 5.81 0.22 6.19
N MET A 336 4.71 0.50 5.47
CA MET A 336 3.73 -0.50 5.04
C MET A 336 4.34 -1.58 4.14
N VAL A 337 5.17 -1.19 3.17
CA VAL A 337 5.86 -2.14 2.28
C VAL A 337 6.87 -2.98 3.05
N TRP A 338 7.56 -2.39 4.02
CA TRP A 338 8.54 -3.11 4.82
C TRP A 338 7.91 -4.10 5.81
N CYS A 339 6.90 -3.68 6.56
CA CYS A 339 6.18 -4.54 7.50
C CYS A 339 5.58 -5.75 6.77
N SER A 340 4.91 -5.53 5.64
CA SER A 340 4.35 -6.64 4.85
C SER A 340 5.41 -7.59 4.30
N ALA A 341 6.58 -7.07 3.90
CA ALA A 341 7.70 -7.91 3.47
C ALA A 341 8.27 -8.74 4.65
N LEU A 342 8.38 -8.18 5.85
CA LEU A 342 8.81 -8.91 7.04
C LEU A 342 7.84 -10.04 7.41
N ASP A 343 6.54 -9.75 7.45
CA ASP A 343 5.51 -10.75 7.74
C ASP A 343 5.54 -11.91 6.73
N LEU A 344 5.69 -11.57 5.45
CA LEU A 344 5.83 -12.58 4.39
C LEU A 344 7.13 -13.37 4.54
N PHE A 345 8.24 -12.73 4.91
CA PHE A 345 9.53 -13.40 5.08
C PHE A 345 9.49 -14.46 6.20
N GLU A 346 8.90 -14.12 7.35
CA GLU A 346 8.70 -15.06 8.48
C GLU A 346 7.79 -16.22 8.07
N GLY A 347 6.72 -15.94 7.33
CA GLY A 347 5.84 -16.99 6.79
C GLY A 347 6.54 -17.94 5.81
N LEU A 348 7.42 -17.40 4.96
CA LEU A 348 8.17 -18.15 3.95
C LEU A 348 9.33 -18.97 4.51
N GLU A 349 9.88 -18.60 5.67
CA GLU A 349 10.99 -19.33 6.33
C GLU A 349 10.61 -20.80 6.57
N SER A 350 9.34 -21.06 6.88
CA SER A 350 8.77 -22.40 7.05
C SER A 350 8.55 -23.20 5.74
N LEU A 351 8.57 -22.54 4.57
CA LEU A 351 8.20 -23.10 3.26
C LEU A 351 9.34 -23.06 2.22
N SER A 352 10.53 -22.60 2.63
CA SER A 352 11.70 -22.32 1.77
C SER A 352 12.30 -23.53 1.04
N PHE A 353 11.85 -24.75 1.33
CA PHE A 353 12.34 -25.99 0.72
C PHE A 353 11.90 -26.20 -0.74
N HIS A 354 10.88 -25.49 -1.24
CA HIS A 354 10.46 -25.56 -2.64
C HIS A 354 11.12 -24.44 -3.48
N GLU A 355 11.68 -24.81 -4.64
CA GLU A 355 12.38 -23.90 -5.56
C GLU A 355 11.56 -22.67 -5.97
N SER A 356 10.25 -22.82 -6.12
CA SER A 356 9.31 -21.72 -6.35
C SER A 356 9.35 -20.69 -5.21
N TYR A 357 9.27 -21.13 -3.96
CA TYR A 357 9.30 -20.25 -2.78
C TYR A 357 10.69 -19.66 -2.50
N HIS A 358 11.77 -20.29 -2.97
CA HIS A 358 13.12 -19.75 -2.82
C HIS A 358 13.31 -18.40 -3.56
N LYS A 359 12.78 -18.27 -4.78
CA LYS A 359 12.82 -17.00 -5.52
C LYS A 359 12.02 -15.92 -4.79
N LEU A 360 10.81 -16.25 -4.34
CA LEU A 360 9.96 -15.32 -3.59
C LEU A 360 10.62 -14.87 -2.28
N HIS A 361 11.22 -15.81 -1.53
CA HIS A 361 11.97 -15.53 -0.32
C HIS A 361 13.14 -14.56 -0.56
N ASN A 362 13.93 -14.78 -1.62
CA ASN A 362 15.04 -13.89 -1.97
C ASN A 362 14.57 -12.49 -2.39
N ASP A 363 13.46 -12.39 -3.12
CA ASP A 363 12.88 -11.12 -3.55
C ASP A 363 12.34 -10.33 -2.34
N THR A 364 11.69 -11.02 -1.39
CA THR A 364 11.24 -10.44 -0.12
C THR A 364 12.41 -10.00 0.74
N HIS A 365 13.45 -10.82 0.87
CA HIS A 365 14.68 -10.48 1.59
C HIS A 365 15.34 -9.22 1.03
N TYR A 366 15.42 -9.10 -0.30
CA TYR A 366 15.98 -7.94 -0.97
C TYR A 366 15.23 -6.64 -0.60
N ILE A 367 13.90 -6.69 -0.50
CA ILE A 367 13.08 -5.55 -0.06
C ILE A 367 13.48 -5.15 1.36
N ILE A 368 13.56 -6.11 2.28
CA ILE A 368 13.94 -5.88 3.69
C ILE A 368 15.32 -5.23 3.78
N CYS A 369 16.33 -5.76 3.07
CA CYS A 369 17.69 -5.22 3.10
C CYS A 369 17.78 -3.79 2.53
N LYS A 370 17.09 -3.50 1.41
CA LYS A 370 17.07 -2.15 0.83
C LYS A 370 16.41 -1.15 1.77
N TYR A 371 15.41 -1.58 2.52
CA TYR A 371 14.76 -0.76 3.53
C TYR A 371 15.63 -0.48 4.75
N PHE A 372 16.34 -1.50 5.26
CA PHE A 372 17.25 -1.33 6.38
C PHE A 372 18.33 -0.29 6.09
N TYR A 373 18.87 -0.30 4.86
CA TYR A 373 19.77 0.74 4.38
C TYR A 373 19.10 2.13 4.37
N TYR A 374 17.84 2.21 3.98
CA TYR A 374 17.08 3.46 3.98
C TYR A 374 16.96 4.05 5.40
N ILE A 375 16.60 3.23 6.39
CA ILE A 375 16.50 3.66 7.79
C ILE A 375 17.85 4.16 8.30
N ILE A 376 18.94 3.40 8.09
CA ILE A 376 20.28 3.78 8.57
C ILE A 376 20.70 5.14 8.01
N ALA A 377 20.54 5.34 6.69
CA ALA A 377 20.91 6.59 6.05
C ALA A 377 20.01 7.77 6.49
N PHE A 378 18.71 7.52 6.74
CA PHE A 378 17.80 8.52 7.31
C PHE A 378 18.23 8.93 8.73
N THR A 379 18.57 7.96 9.59
CA THR A 379 19.01 8.21 10.97
C THR A 379 20.34 8.96 11.04
N LEU A 380 21.35 8.54 10.25
CA LEU A 380 22.67 9.18 10.22
C LEU A 380 22.67 10.62 9.72
N MET A 381 21.65 11.02 8.94
CA MET A 381 21.51 12.39 8.43
C MET A 381 20.74 13.31 9.38
N LEU A 382 19.98 12.75 10.32
CA LEU A 382 19.21 13.52 11.33
C LEU A 382 19.99 13.75 12.62
N SER A 383 21.02 12.94 12.90
CA SER A 383 22.02 13.15 13.96
C SER A 383 23.11 14.12 13.54
#